data_AF-A0A9X8DYZ8-F1
#
_entry.id   AF-A0A9X8DYZ8-F1
#
_cell.length_a   1.000
_cell.length_b   1.000
_cell.length_c   1.000
_cell.angle_alpha   90.00
_cell.angle_beta   90.00
_cell.angle_gamma   90.00
#
_symmetry.space_group_name_H-M   'P 1'
#
loop_
_entity.id
_entity.type
_entity.pdbx_description
1 polymer ?
#
loop_
_entity_poly.entity_id
_entity_poly.type
_entity_poly.pdbx_seq_one_letter_code
_entity_poly.pdbx_strand_id
1 'polypeptide(L)'
;MTRTSPKAKLGGKNHINLSVDTRYPSPVAATTLVKTITRCSFAKSPRASFISLPTTHASTSKPPDSISEEEYFRLLKKTDVLGHLLRVNDNLLEAEGLLEVAEVDNSKLDAMNKHILVELQMFKAKYYESQRLFTDHIEQLTEVCLHQEALQKGHPEEAAAQVADKFKHIRLMEDLQQATTSSRLLSATDDVQSRALVVVAQLRVDQLNGFYQSYCRDLHTAENVVAEEKAKGYLAISYVTGMSSFALHDEIATLKQKLELQKQVQRQDKAALLAQQTTVTLVKLKKTKNTEIDTS
;
A
#
# COMPACT_ATOMS: atom_id res chain seq x y z
N MET A 1 13.25 -70.74 -20.55
CA MET A 1 12.21 -71.28 -19.65
C MET A 1 11.89 -70.17 -18.67
N THR A 2 10.70 -69.60 -18.53
CA THR A 2 9.35 -70.15 -18.53
C THR A 2 8.35 -69.12 -19.07
N ARG A 3 7.30 -69.66 -19.66
CA ARG A 3 6.17 -69.03 -20.33
C ARG A 3 5.00 -68.98 -19.36
N THR A 4 4.33 -67.84 -19.20
CA THR A 4 2.94 -67.79 -18.68
C THR A 4 2.21 -66.57 -19.23
N SER A 5 1.25 -66.78 -20.14
CA SER A 5 0.07 -65.92 -20.28
C SER A 5 -0.89 -66.22 -19.12
N PRO A 6 -1.81 -65.30 -18.71
CA PRO A 6 -3.17 -65.40 -19.29
C PRO A 6 -4.07 -64.13 -19.27
N LYS A 7 -5.11 -64.22 -20.12
CA LYS A 7 -6.53 -63.80 -19.96
C LYS A 7 -6.94 -62.33 -19.95
N ALA A 8 -7.73 -62.01 -20.98
CA ALA A 8 -8.72 -60.93 -21.02
C ALA A 8 -9.90 -61.18 -20.07
N LYS A 9 -10.47 -60.10 -19.52
CA LYS A 9 -11.89 -59.96 -19.17
C LYS A 9 -12.32 -58.50 -19.29
N LEU A 10 -13.35 -58.26 -20.12
CA LEU A 10 -14.15 -57.04 -20.17
C LEU A 10 -14.90 -56.82 -18.84
N GLY A 11 -15.20 -55.56 -18.53
CA GLY A 11 -16.29 -55.18 -17.62
C GLY A 11 -15.98 -53.94 -16.79
N GLY A 12 -16.19 -52.75 -17.37
CA GLY A 12 -16.01 -51.48 -16.69
C GLY A 12 -17.00 -51.24 -15.56
N LYS A 13 -16.48 -50.86 -14.39
CA LYS A 13 -17.20 -50.10 -13.35
C LYS A 13 -16.31 -48.92 -13.00
N ASN A 14 -16.69 -47.74 -13.48
CA ASN A 14 -16.03 -46.48 -13.17
C ASN A 14 -16.32 -46.12 -11.70
N HIS A 15 -15.43 -46.52 -10.80
CA HIS A 15 -15.27 -45.85 -9.51
C HIS A 15 -14.14 -44.84 -9.66
N ILE A 16 -14.50 -43.56 -9.70
CA ILE A 16 -13.53 -42.47 -9.64
C ILE A 16 -12.97 -42.48 -8.21
N ASN A 17 -11.83 -43.15 -8.01
CA ASN A 17 -11.02 -42.96 -6.81
C ASN A 17 -10.35 -41.59 -6.91
N LEU A 18 -10.93 -40.58 -6.26
CA LEU A 18 -10.23 -39.33 -5.99
C LEU A 18 -9.17 -39.59 -4.92
N SER A 19 -7.91 -39.59 -5.35
CA SER A 19 -6.75 -39.60 -4.46
C SER A 19 -6.79 -38.35 -3.58
N VAL A 20 -6.94 -38.53 -2.27
CA VAL A 20 -6.83 -37.46 -1.28
C VAL A 20 -5.35 -37.06 -1.20
N ASP A 21 -5.01 -35.86 -1.68
CA ASP A 21 -3.66 -35.28 -1.54
C ASP A 21 -3.42 -34.91 -0.06
N THR A 22 -2.43 -35.54 0.56
CA THR A 22 -2.11 -35.42 1.99
C THR A 22 -1.33 -34.14 2.35
N ARG A 23 -1.26 -33.15 1.46
CA ARG A 23 -0.43 -31.95 1.64
C ARG A 23 -1.08 -30.74 2.31
N TYR A 24 -2.33 -30.82 2.76
CA TYR A 24 -2.98 -29.72 3.48
C TYR A 24 -3.69 -30.22 4.75
N PRO A 25 -3.18 -29.92 5.96
CA PRO A 25 -3.94 -30.12 7.18
C PRO A 25 -4.96 -28.98 7.28
N SER A 26 -6.24 -29.26 7.05
CA SER A 26 -7.33 -28.32 7.29
C SER A 26 -7.67 -28.30 8.79
N PRO A 27 -7.56 -27.16 9.50
CA PRO A 27 -8.02 -27.05 10.88
C PRO A 27 -9.37 -26.33 10.87
N VAL A 28 -10.46 -27.06 10.64
CA VAL A 28 -11.79 -26.54 10.96
C VAL A 28 -12.47 -27.53 11.88
N ALA A 29 -12.26 -27.33 13.18
CA ALA A 29 -13.10 -27.92 14.21
C ALA A 29 -14.51 -27.32 14.06
N ALA A 30 -15.39 -28.04 13.36
CA ALA A 30 -16.80 -27.71 13.27
C ALA A 30 -17.48 -28.11 14.58
N THR A 31 -17.64 -27.15 15.50
CA THR A 31 -18.56 -27.27 16.64
C THR A 31 -20.00 -27.37 16.12
N THR A 32 -20.59 -28.55 16.24
CA THR A 32 -22.00 -28.81 15.96
C THR A 32 -22.88 -28.20 17.05
N LEU A 33 -23.55 -27.09 16.74
CA LEU A 33 -24.67 -26.61 17.53
C LEU A 33 -25.95 -27.31 17.05
N VAL A 34 -26.41 -28.27 17.85
CA VAL A 34 -27.72 -28.91 17.70
C VAL A 34 -28.79 -27.84 17.96
N LYS A 35 -29.42 -27.33 16.90
CA LYS A 35 -30.64 -26.52 16.99
C LYS A 35 -31.84 -27.44 16.90
N THR A 36 -32.53 -27.60 18.02
CA THR A 36 -33.85 -28.21 18.11
C THR A 36 -34.84 -27.36 17.31
N ILE A 37 -35.32 -27.89 16.17
CA ILE A 37 -36.39 -27.26 15.39
C ILE A 37 -37.67 -28.04 15.63
N THR A 38 -38.66 -27.34 16.15
CA THR A 38 -40.01 -27.77 16.47
C THR A 38 -40.74 -28.28 15.22
N ARG A 39 -41.21 -29.53 15.24
CA ARG A 39 -41.97 -30.19 14.17
C ARG A 39 -43.29 -29.43 13.89
N CYS A 40 -43.47 -28.93 12.68
CA CYS A 40 -44.79 -28.63 12.12
C CYS A 40 -45.28 -29.88 11.38
N SER A 41 -46.34 -30.49 11.92
CA SER A 41 -47.00 -31.67 11.38
C SER A 41 -47.77 -31.34 10.09
N PHE A 42 -47.26 -31.76 8.93
CA PHE A 42 -48.08 -32.00 7.74
C PHE A 42 -48.55 -33.45 7.75
N ALA A 43 -49.59 -33.74 8.52
CA ALA A 43 -50.27 -35.02 8.46
C ALA A 43 -51.12 -35.06 7.18
N LYS A 44 -50.60 -35.69 6.12
CA LYS A 44 -51.42 -36.16 5.00
C LYS A 44 -51.65 -37.65 5.20
N SER A 45 -52.67 -37.96 5.98
CA SER A 45 -53.17 -39.31 6.21
C SER A 45 -53.43 -40.01 4.86
N PRO A 46 -52.81 -41.16 4.57
CA PRO A 46 -53.28 -42.02 3.49
C PRO A 46 -54.60 -42.62 3.97
N ARG A 47 -55.68 -42.16 3.37
CA ARG A 47 -57.03 -42.73 3.46
C ARG A 47 -56.91 -44.25 3.35
N ALA A 48 -57.17 -44.97 4.44
CA ALA A 48 -57.33 -46.41 4.41
C ALA A 48 -58.51 -46.71 3.48
N SER A 49 -58.20 -47.15 2.26
CA SER A 49 -59.16 -47.77 1.37
C SER A 49 -59.59 -49.06 2.06
N PHE A 50 -60.68 -49.00 2.83
CA PHE A 50 -61.39 -50.20 3.22
C PHE A 50 -61.80 -50.88 1.92
N ILE A 51 -61.08 -51.95 1.57
CA ILE A 51 -61.57 -52.91 0.60
C ILE A 51 -62.87 -53.42 1.20
N SER A 52 -63.99 -52.98 0.64
CA SER A 52 -65.30 -53.52 0.93
C SER A 52 -65.29 -55.01 0.63
N LEU A 53 -65.05 -55.84 1.64
CA LEU A 53 -65.34 -57.26 1.55
C LEU A 53 -66.86 -57.39 1.33
N PRO A 54 -67.34 -58.12 0.31
CA PRO A 54 -68.73 -58.50 0.27
C PRO A 54 -69.01 -59.43 1.44
N THR A 55 -69.87 -58.97 2.34
CA THR A 55 -70.46 -59.74 3.42
C THR A 55 -71.35 -60.84 2.83
N THR A 56 -70.81 -62.03 2.61
CA THR A 56 -71.61 -63.24 2.45
C THR A 56 -71.76 -63.92 3.82
N HIS A 57 -72.83 -63.55 4.52
CA HIS A 57 -73.47 -64.39 5.53
C HIS A 57 -74.94 -64.52 5.11
N ALA A 58 -75.64 -65.64 5.21
CA ALA A 58 -75.37 -67.05 5.47
C ALA A 58 -76.73 -67.74 5.30
N SER A 59 -76.78 -69.04 4.99
CA SER A 59 -77.90 -69.91 5.39
C SER A 59 -77.52 -71.37 5.23
N THR A 60 -76.70 -71.88 6.15
CA THR A 60 -76.91 -73.24 6.70
C THR A 60 -76.56 -73.21 8.18
N SER A 61 -77.56 -73.54 8.98
CA SER A 61 -77.55 -73.60 10.44
C SER A 61 -76.72 -74.78 10.95
N LYS A 62 -75.58 -74.50 11.59
CA LYS A 62 -74.91 -75.36 12.57
C LYS A 62 -74.29 -74.47 13.67
N PRO A 63 -74.28 -74.91 14.94
CA PRO A 63 -73.56 -74.18 15.99
C PRO A 63 -72.08 -74.12 15.58
N PRO A 64 -71.32 -73.07 15.97
CA PRO A 64 -69.92 -72.97 15.59
C PRO A 64 -69.20 -74.21 16.13
N ASP A 65 -68.65 -75.02 15.23
CA ASP A 65 -67.71 -76.07 15.61
C ASP A 65 -66.65 -75.40 16.47
N SER A 66 -66.48 -75.88 17.70
CA SER A 66 -65.51 -75.34 18.65
C SER A 66 -64.15 -75.23 17.96
N ILE A 67 -63.61 -74.01 17.88
CA ILE A 67 -62.27 -73.77 17.31
C ILE A 67 -61.31 -74.79 17.92
N SER A 68 -60.61 -75.54 17.05
CA SER A 68 -59.63 -76.49 17.56
C SER A 68 -58.52 -75.72 18.28
N GLU A 69 -57.99 -76.29 19.36
CA GLU A 69 -56.92 -75.66 20.15
C GLU A 69 -55.72 -75.25 19.28
N GLU A 70 -55.39 -76.08 18.30
CA GLU A 70 -54.34 -75.83 17.29
C GLU A 70 -54.66 -74.60 16.41
N GLU A 71 -55.93 -74.42 16.01
CA GLU A 71 -56.37 -73.26 15.24
C GLU A 71 -56.34 -71.98 16.08
N TYR A 72 -56.71 -72.06 17.36
CA TYR A 72 -56.62 -70.96 18.31
C TYR A 72 -55.16 -70.47 18.48
N PHE A 73 -54.22 -71.37 18.77
CA PHE A 73 -52.80 -71.00 18.92
C PHE A 73 -52.19 -70.49 17.61
N ARG A 74 -52.62 -71.03 16.47
CA ARG A 74 -52.21 -70.53 15.15
C ARG A 74 -52.72 -69.12 14.90
N LEU A 75 -53.97 -68.83 15.26
CA LEU A 75 -54.54 -67.50 15.12
C LEU A 75 -53.87 -66.50 16.08
N LEU A 76 -53.58 -66.90 17.32
CA LEU A 76 -52.83 -66.08 18.27
C LEU A 76 -51.44 -65.71 17.74
N LYS A 77 -50.68 -66.69 17.23
CA LYS A 77 -49.38 -66.44 16.58
C LYS A 77 -49.50 -65.52 15.38
N LYS A 78 -50.55 -65.67 14.56
CA LYS A 78 -50.79 -64.76 13.42
C LYS A 78 -51.09 -63.33 13.89
N THR A 79 -51.86 -63.16 14.97
CA THR A 79 -52.12 -61.85 15.59
C THR A 79 -50.85 -61.22 16.14
N ASP A 80 -49.98 -62.00 16.78
CA ASP A 80 -48.68 -61.51 17.27
C ASP A 80 -47.77 -61.06 16.12
N VAL A 81 -47.70 -61.86 15.05
CA VAL A 81 -46.95 -61.51 13.83
C VAL A 81 -47.53 -60.25 13.19
N LEU A 82 -48.86 -60.12 13.11
CA LEU A 82 -49.50 -58.92 12.57
C LEU A 82 -49.19 -57.68 13.42
N GLY A 83 -49.25 -57.79 14.75
CA GLY A 83 -48.90 -56.71 15.66
C GLY A 83 -47.41 -56.32 15.59
N HIS A 84 -46.53 -57.27 15.29
CA HIS A 84 -45.13 -56.97 14.98
C HIS A 84 -44.99 -56.24 13.64
N LEU A 85 -45.66 -56.72 12.58
CA LEU A 85 -45.63 -56.09 11.26
C LEU A 85 -46.17 -54.66 11.27
N LEU A 86 -47.24 -54.38 12.01
CA LEU A 86 -47.77 -53.02 12.18
C LEU A 86 -46.74 -52.10 12.83
N ARG A 87 -46.10 -52.53 13.92
CA ARG A 87 -45.03 -51.75 14.58
C ARG A 87 -43.82 -51.50 13.67
N VAL A 88 -43.42 -52.50 12.88
CA VAL A 88 -42.34 -52.34 11.90
C VAL A 88 -42.75 -51.37 10.79
N ASN A 89 -44.00 -51.41 10.33
CA ASN A 89 -44.52 -50.48 9.32
C ASN A 89 -44.50 -49.03 9.83
N ASP A 90 -44.94 -48.78 11.07
CA ASP A 90 -44.89 -47.46 11.69
C ASP A 90 -43.45 -46.93 11.79
N ASN A 91 -42.51 -47.78 12.22
CA ASN A 91 -41.09 -47.44 12.28
C ASN A 91 -40.50 -47.14 10.89
N LEU A 92 -40.91 -47.88 9.85
CA LEU A 92 -40.46 -47.63 8.48
C LEU A 92 -40.99 -46.30 7.96
N LEU A 93 -42.23 -45.95 8.27
CA LEU A 93 -42.81 -44.66 7.89
C LEU A 93 -42.09 -43.48 8.59
N GLU A 94 -41.75 -43.63 9.87
CA GLU A 94 -40.93 -42.62 10.57
C GLU A 94 -39.53 -42.51 9.98
N ALA A 95 -38.89 -43.64 9.67
CA ALA A 95 -37.58 -43.67 9.04
C ALA A 95 -37.57 -43.04 7.63
N GLU A 96 -38.62 -43.27 6.84
CA GLU A 96 -38.81 -42.65 5.53
C GLU A 96 -38.95 -41.12 5.64
N GLY A 97 -39.73 -40.63 6.60
CA GLY A 97 -39.84 -39.19 6.86
C GLY A 97 -38.52 -38.56 7.31
N LEU A 98 -37.73 -39.26 8.14
CA LEU A 98 -36.39 -38.80 8.52
C LEU A 98 -35.40 -38.80 7.35
N LEU A 99 -35.50 -39.78 6.45
CA LEU A 99 -34.69 -39.86 5.24
C LEU A 99 -34.99 -38.68 4.31
N GLU A 100 -36.26 -38.35 4.08
CA GLU A 100 -36.65 -37.20 3.24
C GLU A 100 -36.09 -35.88 3.80
N VAL A 101 -36.18 -35.67 5.12
CA VAL A 101 -35.59 -34.48 5.77
C VAL A 101 -34.06 -34.45 5.57
N ALA A 102 -33.39 -35.59 5.75
CA ALA A 102 -31.94 -35.70 5.57
C ALA A 102 -31.52 -35.45 4.10
N GLU A 103 -32.30 -35.89 3.12
CA GLU A 103 -32.06 -35.65 1.69
C GLU A 103 -32.18 -34.15 1.33
N VAL A 104 -33.16 -33.45 1.93
CA VAL A 104 -33.32 -32.00 1.77
C VAL A 104 -32.15 -31.25 2.40
N ASP A 105 -31.76 -31.61 3.62
CA ASP A 105 -30.62 -31.01 4.31
C ASP A 105 -29.31 -31.24 3.56
N ASN A 106 -29.10 -32.44 3.01
CA ASN A 106 -27.93 -32.75 2.20
C ASN A 106 -27.90 -31.91 0.91
N SER A 107 -29.04 -31.75 0.24
CA SER A 107 -29.17 -30.87 -0.93
C SER A 107 -28.83 -29.42 -0.61
N LYS A 108 -29.23 -28.94 0.57
CA LYS A 108 -28.91 -27.59 1.05
C LYS A 108 -27.42 -27.45 1.37
N LEU A 109 -26.81 -28.43 2.02
CA LEU A 109 -25.37 -28.45 2.29
C LEU A 109 -24.56 -28.45 0.99
N ASP A 110 -24.99 -29.21 -0.02
CA ASP A 110 -24.36 -29.22 -1.34
C ASP A 110 -24.44 -27.86 -2.03
N ALA A 111 -25.59 -27.17 -1.94
CA ALA A 111 -25.73 -25.82 -2.46
C ALA A 111 -24.82 -24.82 -1.74
N MET A 112 -24.73 -24.90 -0.41
CA MET A 112 -23.82 -24.08 0.40
C MET A 112 -22.35 -24.34 0.06
N ASN A 113 -21.95 -25.61 -0.07
CA ASN A 113 -20.59 -25.99 -0.44
C ASN A 113 -20.20 -25.45 -1.82
N LYS A 114 -21.11 -25.51 -2.80
CA LYS A 114 -20.90 -24.91 -4.12
C LYS A 114 -20.71 -23.39 -4.03
N HIS A 115 -21.53 -22.71 -3.24
CA HIS A 115 -21.41 -21.26 -3.03
C HIS A 115 -20.07 -20.88 -2.39
N ILE A 116 -19.71 -21.53 -1.29
CA ILE A 116 -18.44 -21.30 -0.58
C ILE A 116 -17.24 -21.52 -1.50
N LEU A 117 -17.29 -22.54 -2.36
CA LEU A 117 -16.22 -22.82 -3.31
C LEU A 117 -16.06 -21.69 -4.33
N VAL A 118 -17.17 -21.16 -4.86
CA VAL A 118 -17.17 -20.01 -5.79
C VAL A 118 -16.61 -18.77 -5.09
N GLU A 119 -17.07 -18.46 -3.87
CA GLU A 119 -16.55 -17.32 -3.11
C GLU A 119 -15.06 -17.45 -2.84
N LEU A 120 -14.58 -18.64 -2.43
CA LEU A 120 -13.16 -18.89 -2.20
C LEU A 120 -12.33 -18.65 -3.47
N GLN A 121 -12.82 -19.08 -4.64
CA GLN A 121 -12.16 -18.81 -5.91
C GLN A 121 -12.12 -17.32 -6.23
N MET A 122 -13.23 -16.60 -6.02
CA MET A 122 -13.28 -15.15 -6.21
C MET A 122 -12.31 -14.42 -5.27
N PHE A 123 -12.23 -14.80 -4.00
CA PHE A 123 -11.30 -14.20 -3.04
C PHE A 123 -9.84 -14.50 -3.41
N LYS A 124 -9.52 -15.73 -3.82
CA LYS A 124 -8.17 -16.07 -4.31
C LYS A 124 -7.77 -15.22 -5.51
N ALA A 125 -8.68 -15.06 -6.49
CA ALA A 125 -8.40 -14.23 -7.66
C ALA A 125 -8.11 -12.76 -7.27
N LYS A 126 -8.93 -12.19 -6.39
CA LYS A 126 -8.70 -10.83 -5.87
C LYS A 126 -7.40 -10.70 -5.08
N TYR A 127 -7.07 -11.71 -4.28
CA TYR A 127 -5.85 -11.74 -3.49
C TYR A 127 -4.60 -11.73 -4.38
N TYR A 128 -4.53 -12.64 -5.36
CA TYR A 128 -3.38 -12.71 -6.27
C TYR A 128 -3.26 -11.47 -7.17
N GLU A 129 -4.38 -10.88 -7.58
CA GLU A 129 -4.34 -9.62 -8.33
C GLU A 129 -3.84 -8.46 -7.46
N SER A 130 -4.29 -8.37 -6.20
CA SER A 130 -3.77 -7.38 -5.26
C SER A 130 -2.28 -7.57 -4.98
N GLN A 131 -1.83 -8.82 -4.84
CA GLN A 131 -0.43 -9.15 -4.65
C GLN A 131 0.41 -8.77 -5.87
N ARG A 132 -0.11 -9.02 -7.09
CA ARG A 132 0.52 -8.61 -8.35
C ARG A 132 0.68 -7.10 -8.43
N LEU A 133 -0.41 -6.34 -8.24
CA LEU A 133 -0.37 -4.88 -8.26
C LEU A 133 0.57 -4.29 -7.20
N PHE A 134 0.60 -4.87 -6.00
CA PHE A 134 1.53 -4.45 -4.97
C PHE A 134 2.98 -4.71 -5.36
N THR A 135 3.26 -5.85 -6.00
CA THR A 135 4.59 -6.18 -6.54
C THR A 135 5.01 -5.19 -7.62
N ASP A 136 4.12 -4.84 -8.55
CA ASP A 136 4.36 -3.84 -9.60
C ASP A 136 4.71 -2.48 -8.99
N HIS A 137 4.01 -2.04 -7.93
CA HIS A 137 4.34 -0.79 -7.24
C HIS A 137 5.71 -0.82 -6.54
N ILE A 138 6.09 -1.96 -5.93
CA ILE A 138 7.42 -2.08 -5.33
C ILE A 138 8.50 -2.07 -6.40
N GLU A 139 8.24 -2.63 -7.58
CA GLU A 139 9.16 -2.56 -8.73
C GLU A 139 9.36 -1.11 -9.17
N GLN A 140 8.28 -0.33 -9.28
CA GLN A 140 8.37 1.11 -9.57
C GLN A 140 9.17 1.88 -8.51
N LEU A 141 8.94 1.61 -7.22
CA LEU A 141 9.74 2.21 -6.14
C LEU A 141 11.22 1.80 -6.23
N THR A 142 11.48 0.55 -6.61
CA THR A 142 12.85 0.05 -6.83
C THR A 142 13.53 0.76 -7.99
N GLU A 143 12.81 1.01 -9.09
CA GLU A 143 13.31 1.78 -10.22
C GLU A 143 13.73 3.19 -9.79
N VAL A 144 12.89 3.91 -9.05
CA VAL A 144 13.21 5.25 -8.55
C VAL A 144 14.44 5.22 -7.63
N CYS A 145 14.54 4.22 -6.74
CA CYS A 145 15.70 4.07 -5.87
C CYS A 145 16.99 3.85 -6.66
N LEU A 146 16.98 2.91 -7.61
CA LEU A 146 18.14 2.61 -8.45
C LEU A 146 18.54 3.80 -9.34
N HIS A 147 17.56 4.53 -9.86
CA HIS A 147 17.81 5.74 -10.62
C HIS A 147 18.55 6.78 -9.78
N GLN A 148 18.07 7.04 -8.56
CA GLN A 148 18.69 7.99 -7.64
C GLN A 148 20.08 7.54 -7.19
N GLU A 149 20.29 6.24 -6.94
CA GLU A 149 21.60 5.68 -6.62
C GLU A 149 22.60 5.87 -7.76
N ALA A 150 22.16 5.70 -9.01
CA ALA A 150 23.01 5.91 -10.19
C ALA A 150 23.38 7.38 -10.37
N LEU A 151 22.43 8.30 -10.15
CA LEU A 151 22.71 9.75 -10.14
C LEU A 151 23.72 10.13 -9.06
N GLN A 152 23.60 9.58 -7.85
CA GLN A 152 24.56 9.81 -6.76
C GLN A 152 25.98 9.29 -7.07
N LYS A 153 26.09 8.25 -7.90
CA LYS A 153 27.37 7.73 -8.40
C LYS A 153 27.96 8.58 -9.53
N GLY A 154 27.29 9.65 -9.95
CA GLY A 154 27.74 10.57 -10.99
C GLY A 154 27.41 10.13 -12.42
N HIS A 155 26.49 9.17 -12.60
CA HIS A 155 26.00 8.83 -13.93
C HIS A 155 25.11 9.94 -14.50
N PRO A 156 25.14 10.18 -15.81
CA PRO A 156 24.20 11.10 -16.45
C PRO A 156 22.77 10.54 -16.38
N GLU A 157 21.77 11.42 -16.45
CA GLU A 157 20.35 11.11 -16.25
C GLU A 157 19.85 9.97 -17.16
N GLU A 158 20.22 10.00 -18.44
CA GLU A 158 19.85 8.94 -19.40
C GLU A 158 20.46 7.58 -19.05
N ALA A 159 21.71 7.55 -18.58
CA ALA A 159 22.36 6.31 -18.18
C ALA A 159 21.76 5.78 -16.86
N ALA A 160 21.44 6.67 -15.91
CA ALA A 160 20.78 6.31 -14.67
C ALA A 160 19.39 5.70 -14.93
N ALA A 161 18.61 6.26 -15.86
CA ALA A 161 17.31 5.70 -16.27
C ALA A 161 17.47 4.31 -16.90
N GLN A 162 18.44 4.13 -17.81
CA GLN A 162 18.70 2.83 -18.41
C GLN A 162 19.15 1.77 -17.40
N VAL A 163 19.95 2.14 -16.40
CA VAL A 163 20.38 1.23 -15.33
C VAL A 163 19.17 0.84 -14.48
N ALA A 164 18.36 1.81 -14.05
CA ALA A 164 17.17 1.55 -13.26
C ALA A 164 16.21 0.58 -13.96
N ASP A 165 15.89 0.83 -15.23
CA ASP A 165 14.97 -0.01 -16.00
C ASP A 165 15.48 -1.44 -16.19
N LYS A 166 16.80 -1.60 -16.46
CA LYS A 166 17.43 -2.92 -16.63
C LYS A 166 17.49 -3.75 -15.34
N PHE A 167 17.68 -3.08 -14.20
CA PHE A 167 17.98 -3.76 -12.94
C PHE A 167 16.81 -3.77 -11.94
N LYS A 168 15.71 -3.02 -12.16
CA LYS A 168 14.59 -2.95 -11.21
C LYS A 168 14.01 -4.32 -10.86
N HIS A 169 13.78 -5.16 -11.86
CA HIS A 169 13.22 -6.49 -11.66
C HIS A 169 14.19 -7.42 -10.92
N ILE A 170 15.45 -7.41 -11.34
CA ILE A 170 16.52 -8.24 -10.75
C ILE A 170 16.67 -7.88 -9.27
N ARG A 171 16.76 -6.58 -8.97
CA ARG A 171 16.94 -6.08 -7.60
C ARG A 171 15.73 -6.38 -6.72
N LEU A 172 14.52 -6.26 -7.25
CA LEU A 172 13.30 -6.66 -6.55
C LEU A 172 13.34 -8.14 -6.18
N MET A 173 13.69 -9.02 -7.11
CA MET A 173 13.74 -10.46 -6.87
C MET A 173 14.80 -10.86 -5.84
N GLU A 174 15.97 -10.23 -5.89
CA GLU A 174 17.03 -10.42 -4.87
C GLU A 174 16.56 -10.03 -3.48
N ASP A 175 15.97 -8.84 -3.33
CA ASP A 175 15.51 -8.34 -2.04
C ASP A 175 14.32 -9.15 -1.51
N LEU A 176 13.43 -9.63 -2.40
CA LEU A 176 12.35 -10.54 -2.01
C LEU A 176 12.87 -11.90 -1.53
N GLN A 177 13.88 -12.45 -2.20
CA GLN A 177 14.53 -13.68 -1.77
C GLN A 177 15.21 -13.48 -0.41
N GLN A 178 15.90 -12.35 -0.21
CA GLN A 178 16.52 -12.01 1.06
C GLN A 178 15.48 -11.81 2.17
N ALA A 179 14.39 -11.12 1.91
CA ALA A 179 13.31 -10.92 2.89
C ALA A 179 12.62 -12.25 3.25
N THR A 180 12.39 -13.11 2.25
CA THR A 180 11.80 -14.44 2.45
C THR A 180 12.68 -15.33 3.31
N THR A 181 13.99 -15.32 3.08
CA THR A 181 14.97 -16.12 3.86
C THR A 181 15.24 -15.56 5.26
N SER A 182 15.09 -14.25 5.44
CA SER A 182 15.30 -13.57 6.74
C SER A 182 14.11 -13.75 7.69
N SER A 183 12.92 -14.02 7.16
CA SER A 183 11.74 -14.32 7.96
C SER A 183 11.92 -15.69 8.64
N ARG A 184 12.18 -15.68 9.95
CA ARG A 184 12.44 -16.87 10.81
C ARG A 184 11.30 -17.91 10.87
N LEU A 185 10.29 -17.82 10.01
CA LEU A 185 9.18 -18.76 9.94
C LEU A 185 9.15 -19.39 8.54
N LEU A 186 9.85 -20.52 8.42
CA LEU A 186 9.83 -21.42 7.27
C LEU A 186 8.45 -22.11 7.14
N SER A 187 7.41 -21.35 6.81
CA SER A 187 6.13 -21.90 6.37
C SER A 187 5.84 -21.38 4.97
N ALA A 188 5.85 -22.26 3.97
CA ALA A 188 5.61 -21.95 2.56
C ALA A 188 4.12 -21.64 2.27
N THR A 189 3.47 -20.88 3.16
CA THR A 189 2.10 -20.38 2.98
C THR A 189 2.15 -19.05 2.24
N ASP A 190 1.09 -18.72 1.48
CA ASP A 190 0.93 -17.46 0.73
C ASP A 190 1.21 -16.19 1.58
N ASP A 191 1.04 -16.30 2.90
CA ASP A 191 1.33 -15.27 3.90
C ASP A 191 2.82 -14.87 4.00
N VAL A 192 3.76 -15.78 3.69
CA VAL A 192 5.20 -15.46 3.72
C VAL A 192 5.61 -14.57 2.54
N GLN A 193 5.08 -14.80 1.35
CA GLN A 193 5.36 -13.94 0.19
C GLN A 193 4.82 -12.53 0.40
N SER A 194 3.58 -12.41 0.90
CA SER A 194 2.98 -11.11 1.22
C SER A 194 3.77 -10.35 2.29
N ARG A 195 4.25 -11.04 3.33
CA ARG A 195 5.15 -10.43 4.33
C ARG A 195 6.47 -9.97 3.73
N ALA A 196 7.09 -10.77 2.85
CA ALA A 196 8.33 -10.40 2.18
C ALA A 196 8.14 -9.13 1.33
N LEU A 197 7.03 -9.03 0.58
CA LEU A 197 6.68 -7.82 -0.18
C LEU A 197 6.58 -6.59 0.73
N VAL A 198 5.94 -6.72 1.91
CA VAL A 198 5.85 -5.60 2.87
C VAL A 198 7.23 -5.18 3.39
N VAL A 199 8.11 -6.13 3.69
CA VAL A 199 9.49 -5.84 4.14
C VAL A 199 10.27 -5.09 3.06
N VAL A 200 10.19 -5.53 1.81
CA VAL A 200 10.86 -4.86 0.69
C VAL A 200 10.25 -3.48 0.42
N ALA A 201 8.93 -3.34 0.50
CA ALA A 201 8.26 -2.04 0.36
C ALA A 201 8.76 -1.04 1.41
N GLN A 202 8.84 -1.46 2.68
CA GLN A 202 9.35 -0.61 3.76
C GLN A 202 10.81 -0.23 3.51
N LEU A 203 11.66 -1.17 3.10
CA LEU A 203 13.05 -0.90 2.73
C LEU A 203 13.16 0.18 1.66
N ARG A 204 12.33 0.13 0.61
CA ARG A 204 12.32 1.14 -0.46
C ARG A 204 11.87 2.51 0.03
N VAL A 205 10.85 2.57 0.87
CA VAL A 205 10.38 3.82 1.46
C VAL A 205 11.48 4.44 2.34
N ASP A 206 12.17 3.63 3.13
CA ASP A 206 13.27 4.10 3.99
C ASP A 206 14.45 4.61 3.16
N GLN A 207 14.78 3.96 2.05
CA GLN A 207 15.80 4.43 1.09
C GLN A 207 15.43 5.78 0.49
N LEU A 208 14.19 5.95 0.01
CA LEU A 208 13.70 7.21 -0.56
C LEU A 208 13.69 8.34 0.48
N ASN A 209 13.28 8.05 1.71
CA ASN A 209 13.36 9.00 2.82
C ASN A 209 14.81 9.43 3.09
N GLY A 210 15.76 8.50 3.02
CA GLY A 210 17.19 8.80 3.12
C GLY A 210 17.68 9.74 2.02
N PHE A 211 17.26 9.52 0.77
CA PHE A 211 17.60 10.41 -0.34
C PHE A 211 16.99 11.80 -0.16
N TYR A 212 15.72 11.89 0.23
CA TYR A 212 15.05 13.15 0.51
C TYR A 212 15.78 13.96 1.59
N GLN A 213 16.17 13.32 2.70
CA GLN A 213 16.93 13.98 3.76
C GLN A 213 18.33 14.43 3.31
N SER A 214 18.98 13.70 2.41
CA SER A 214 20.24 14.16 1.79
C SER A 214 20.02 15.42 0.97
N TYR A 215 19.00 15.41 0.10
CA TYR A 215 18.71 16.55 -0.76
C TYR A 215 18.37 17.81 0.05
N CYS A 216 17.60 17.69 1.14
CA CYS A 216 17.33 18.82 2.04
C CYS A 216 18.61 19.40 2.65
N ARG A 217 19.58 18.56 3.03
CA ARG A 217 20.87 19.01 3.58
C ARG A 217 21.72 19.69 2.50
N ASP A 218 21.77 19.13 1.30
CA ASP A 218 22.55 19.68 0.19
C ASP A 218 21.97 21.03 -0.26
N LEU A 219 20.64 21.14 -0.32
CA LEU A 219 19.94 22.38 -0.62
C LEU A 219 20.26 23.46 0.42
N HIS A 220 20.14 23.13 1.72
CA HIS A 220 20.47 24.07 2.79
C HIS A 220 21.93 24.52 2.74
N THR A 221 22.85 23.61 2.40
CA THR A 221 24.27 23.93 2.23
C THR A 221 24.49 24.89 1.06
N ALA A 222 23.84 24.64 -0.08
CA ALA A 222 23.91 25.51 -1.24
C ALA A 222 23.34 26.91 -0.96
N GLU A 223 22.22 26.99 -0.25
CA GLU A 223 21.63 28.26 0.20
C GLU A 223 22.58 29.04 1.09
N ASN A 224 23.25 28.38 2.03
CA ASN A 224 24.24 29.01 2.91
C ASN A 224 25.45 29.54 2.14
N VAL A 225 25.97 28.78 1.18
CA VAL A 225 27.07 29.23 0.29
C VAL A 225 26.65 30.47 -0.50
N VAL A 226 25.44 30.47 -1.07
CA VAL A 226 24.92 31.64 -1.82
C VAL A 226 24.74 32.85 -0.89
N ALA A 227 24.25 32.65 0.33
CA ALA A 227 24.11 33.72 1.31
C ALA A 227 25.47 34.31 1.71
N GLU A 228 26.48 33.45 1.92
CA GLU A 228 27.84 33.87 2.25
C GLU A 228 28.50 34.66 1.11
N GLU A 229 28.38 34.20 -0.13
CA GLU A 229 28.92 34.91 -1.29
C GLU A 229 28.23 36.26 -1.50
N LYS A 230 26.91 36.35 -1.26
CA LYS A 230 26.22 37.64 -1.25
C LYS A 230 26.75 38.58 -0.15
N ALA A 231 26.97 38.07 1.07
CA ALA A 231 27.51 38.85 2.17
C ALA A 231 28.93 39.37 1.87
N LYS A 232 29.79 38.53 1.30
CA LYS A 232 31.13 38.94 0.82
C LYS A 232 31.04 40.04 -0.24
N GLY A 233 30.10 39.93 -1.18
CA GLY A 233 29.84 40.95 -2.20
C GLY A 233 29.44 42.30 -1.59
N TYR A 234 28.51 42.30 -0.62
CA TYR A 234 28.13 43.52 0.10
C TYR A 234 29.30 44.14 0.87
N LEU A 235 30.13 43.32 1.52
CA LEU A 235 31.31 43.79 2.23
C LEU A 235 32.33 44.43 1.28
N ALA A 236 32.57 43.83 0.11
CA ALA A 236 33.45 44.37 -0.91
C ALA A 236 32.96 45.74 -1.44
N ILE A 237 31.67 45.86 -1.73
CA ILE A 237 31.06 47.14 -2.15
C ILE A 237 31.24 48.20 -1.06
N SER A 238 30.92 47.86 0.19
CA SER A 238 31.07 48.77 1.33
C SER A 238 32.50 49.27 1.49
N TYR A 239 33.49 48.38 1.33
CA TYR A 239 34.91 48.75 1.41
C TYR A 239 35.31 49.73 0.30
N VAL A 240 34.93 49.46 -0.95
CA VAL A 240 35.23 50.33 -2.10
C VAL A 240 34.54 51.69 -1.95
N THR A 241 33.27 51.72 -1.53
CA THR A 241 32.54 52.96 -1.29
C THR A 241 33.17 53.76 -0.14
N GLY A 242 33.59 53.11 0.95
CA GLY A 242 34.29 53.75 2.06
C GLY A 242 35.63 54.36 1.64
N MET A 243 36.43 53.63 0.87
CA MET A 243 37.70 54.13 0.32
C MET A 243 37.50 55.32 -0.63
N SER A 244 36.52 55.24 -1.53
CA SER A 244 36.19 56.35 -2.43
C SER A 244 35.69 57.58 -1.67
N SER A 245 34.83 57.40 -0.67
CA SER A 245 34.37 58.49 0.19
C SER A 245 35.54 59.15 0.94
N PHE A 246 36.47 58.36 1.49
CA PHE A 246 37.66 58.89 2.15
C PHE A 246 38.54 59.70 1.19
N ALA A 247 38.80 59.17 -0.01
CA ALA A 247 39.59 59.87 -1.03
C ALA A 247 38.94 61.19 -1.45
N LEU A 248 37.62 61.21 -1.65
CA LEU A 248 36.88 62.44 -1.95
C LEU A 248 36.94 63.44 -0.79
N HIS A 249 36.88 62.99 0.46
CA HIS A 249 37.02 63.87 1.62
C HIS A 249 38.41 64.51 1.70
N ASP A 250 39.47 63.76 1.39
CA ASP A 250 40.84 64.27 1.34
C ASP A 250 41.04 65.27 0.19
N GLU A 251 40.49 64.97 -1.00
CA GLU A 251 40.51 65.89 -2.14
C GLU A 251 39.76 67.20 -1.83
N ILE A 252 38.59 67.12 -1.19
CA ILE A 252 37.84 68.30 -0.74
C ILE A 252 38.66 69.10 0.29
N ALA A 253 39.34 68.45 1.22
CA ALA A 253 40.16 69.11 2.23
C ALA A 253 41.34 69.87 1.60
N THR A 254 42.05 69.23 0.66
CA THR A 254 43.17 69.87 -0.07
C THR A 254 42.71 71.01 -0.96
N LEU A 255 41.57 70.87 -1.66
CA LEU A 255 40.97 71.96 -2.44
C LEU A 255 40.56 73.15 -1.57
N LYS A 256 39.97 72.90 -0.39
CA LYS A 256 39.66 73.95 0.59
C LYS A 256 40.92 74.71 1.05
N GLN A 257 42.01 73.99 1.33
CA GLN A 257 43.27 74.60 1.72
C GLN A 257 43.86 75.47 0.61
N LYS A 258 43.88 74.97 -0.63
CA LYS A 258 44.33 75.74 -1.81
C LYS A 258 43.50 77.00 -2.01
N LEU A 259 42.18 76.91 -1.86
CA LEU A 259 41.28 78.05 -1.97
C LEU A 259 41.54 79.11 -0.90
N GLU A 260 41.81 78.72 0.35
CA GLU A 260 42.11 79.68 1.42
C GLU A 260 43.47 80.37 1.20
N LEU A 261 44.48 79.62 0.76
CA LEU A 261 45.78 80.18 0.32
C LEU A 261 45.58 81.19 -0.81
N GLN A 262 44.79 80.86 -1.83
CA GLN A 262 44.50 81.77 -2.94
C GLN A 262 43.80 83.05 -2.47
N LYS A 263 42.82 82.94 -1.56
CA LYS A 263 42.17 84.11 -0.95
C LYS A 263 43.17 84.96 -0.16
N GLN A 264 44.11 84.35 0.54
CA GLN A 264 45.14 85.06 1.31
C GLN A 264 46.10 85.82 0.38
N VAL A 265 46.54 85.20 -0.72
CA VAL A 265 47.33 85.87 -1.77
C VAL A 265 46.56 87.03 -2.37
N GLN A 266 45.28 86.86 -2.74
CA GLN A 266 44.46 87.95 -3.28
C GLN A 266 44.31 89.12 -2.28
N ARG A 267 44.18 88.84 -0.98
CA ARG A 267 44.15 89.88 0.06
C ARG A 267 45.48 90.63 0.13
N GLN A 268 46.61 89.93 0.03
CA GLN A 268 47.95 90.55 0.01
C GLN A 268 48.17 91.39 -1.24
N ASP A 269 47.82 90.87 -2.42
CA ASP A 269 47.93 91.59 -3.69
C ASP A 269 47.06 92.87 -3.68
N LYS A 270 45.82 92.76 -3.17
CA LYS A 270 44.94 93.92 -3.00
C LYS A 270 45.53 94.96 -2.04
N ALA A 271 46.13 94.53 -0.94
CA ALA A 271 46.80 95.42 0.01
C ALA A 271 48.04 96.09 -0.62
N ALA A 272 48.85 95.35 -1.37
CA ALA A 272 50.01 95.86 -2.08
C ALA A 272 49.62 96.88 -3.16
N LEU A 273 48.54 96.61 -3.90
CA LEU A 273 48.02 97.51 -4.93
C LEU A 273 47.49 98.81 -4.31
N LEU A 274 46.78 98.74 -3.18
CA LEU A 274 46.38 99.92 -2.41
C LEU A 274 47.59 100.72 -1.90
N ALA A 275 48.64 100.04 -1.40
CA ALA A 275 49.86 100.69 -0.96
C ALA A 275 50.58 101.41 -2.13
N GLN A 276 50.69 100.78 -3.29
CA GLN A 276 51.20 101.42 -4.51
C GLN A 276 50.36 102.63 -4.91
N GLN A 277 49.03 102.52 -4.92
CA GLN A 277 48.12 103.61 -5.28
C GLN A 277 48.29 104.80 -4.32
N THR A 278 48.45 104.53 -3.02
CA THR A 278 48.74 105.56 -2.01
C THR A 278 50.09 106.23 -2.26
N THR A 279 51.11 105.45 -2.63
CA THR A 279 52.46 105.94 -2.92
C THR A 279 52.49 106.82 -4.17
N VAL A 280 51.80 106.41 -5.24
CA VAL A 280 51.64 107.20 -6.47
C VAL A 280 50.91 108.52 -6.18
N THR A 281 49.87 108.48 -5.35
CA THR A 281 49.13 109.68 -4.93
C THR A 281 50.04 110.64 -4.15
N LEU A 282 50.87 110.13 -3.22
CA LEU A 282 51.86 110.91 -2.47
C LEU A 282 52.95 111.52 -3.37
N VAL A 283 53.42 110.79 -4.37
CA VAL A 283 54.40 111.29 -5.36
C VAL A 283 53.78 112.38 -6.23
N LYS A 284 52.52 112.23 -6.67
CA LYS A 284 51.79 113.29 -7.38
C LYS A 284 51.65 114.56 -6.52
N LEU A 285 51.27 114.42 -5.25
CA LEU A 285 51.19 115.53 -4.28
C LEU A 285 52.54 116.24 -4.05
N LYS A 286 53.65 115.50 -4.06
CA LYS A 286 55.01 116.10 -4.00
C LYS A 286 55.38 116.84 -5.28
N LYS A 287 55.03 116.30 -6.46
CA LYS A 287 55.28 116.97 -7.75
C LYS A 287 54.50 118.28 -7.87
N THR A 288 53.23 118.31 -7.46
CA THR A 288 52.42 119.54 -7.46
C THR A 288 52.99 120.61 -6.52
N LYS A 289 53.55 120.20 -5.37
CA LYS A 289 54.26 121.12 -4.45
C LYS A 289 55.57 121.68 -5.02
N ASN A 290 56.28 120.92 -5.85
CA ASN A 290 57.54 121.40 -6.46
C ASN A 290 57.30 122.30 -7.68
N THR A 291 56.21 122.11 -8.43
CA THR A 291 55.82 123.04 -9.52
C THR A 291 55.29 124.40 -9.03
N GLU A 292 54.89 124.52 -7.76
CA GLU A 292 54.54 125.82 -7.16
C GLU A 292 55.78 126.63 -6.72
N ILE A 293 56.99 126.06 -6.77
CA ILE A 293 58.23 126.72 -6.33
C ILE A 293 59.05 127.26 -7.51
N ASP A 294 58.83 126.79 -8.75
CA ASP A 294 59.56 127.24 -9.95
C ASP A 294 58.83 128.34 -10.77
N THR A 295 57.76 128.95 -10.23
CA THR A 295 57.10 130.14 -10.83
C THR A 295 57.02 131.34 -9.87
N SER A 296 58.09 131.62 -9.12
CA SER A 296 58.26 132.89 -8.41
C SER A 296 59.67 133.42 -8.54
#